data_AF-A0A670JV41-F1
#
_entry.id   AF-A0A670JV41-F1
#
_cell.length_a   1.000
_cell.length_b   1.000
_cell.length_c   1.000
_cell.angle_alpha   90.00
_cell.angle_beta   90.00
_cell.angle_gamma   90.00
#
_symmetry.space_group_name_H-M   'P 1'
#
loop_
_entity.id
_entity.type
_entity.pdbx_description
1 polymer ?
#
loop_
_entity_poly.entity_id
_entity_poly.type
_entity_poly.pdbx_seq_one_letter_code
_entity_poly.pdbx_strand_id
1 'polypeptide(L)' 'MGTLSLVLLLPLVAALDFNYHHTKELEAFLKAVQRDHSNIAHLYSIGKSVQVGSYAPSIMHSWTKGET' A
#
# COMPACT_ATOMS: atom_id res chain seq x y z
N MET A 1 -17.47 -33.36 4.33
CA MET A 1 -16.18 -32.83 3.83
C MET A 1 -16.17 -31.32 3.59
N GLY A 2 -17.30 -30.63 3.39
CA GLY A 2 -17.28 -29.18 3.10
C GLY A 2 -17.10 -28.23 4.30
N THR A 3 -17.51 -28.64 5.50
CA THR A 3 -17.46 -27.78 6.71
C THR A 3 -16.04 -27.58 7.23
N LEU A 4 -15.19 -28.61 7.14
CA LEU A 4 -13.80 -28.55 7.60
C LEU A 4 -12.96 -27.59 6.75
N SER A 5 -13.20 -27.59 5.43
CA SER A 5 -12.56 -26.66 4.49
C SER A 5 -12.96 -25.21 4.73
N LEU A 6 -14.23 -24.95 5.08
CA LEU A 6 -14.69 -23.60 5.39
C LEU A 6 -14.06 -23.06 6.67
N VAL A 7 -13.97 -23.88 7.72
CA VAL A 7 -13.33 -23.50 8.99
C VAL A 7 -11.84 -23.21 8.80
N LEU A 8 -11.16 -23.93 7.91
CA LEU A 8 -9.75 -23.70 7.59
C LEU A 8 -9.50 -22.36 6.87
N LEU A 9 -10.48 -21.84 6.13
CA LEU A 9 -10.36 -20.56 5.42
C LEU A 9 -10.66 -19.34 6.31
N LEU A 10 -11.34 -19.51 7.44
CA LEU A 10 -11.69 -18.41 8.34
C LEU A 10 -10.50 -17.57 8.81
N PRO A 11 -9.33 -18.13 9.20
CA PRO A 11 -8.18 -17.33 9.61
C PRO A 11 -7.58 -16.52 8.46
N LEU A 12 -7.62 -17.06 7.24
CA LEU A 12 -7.14 -16.36 6.05
C LEU A 12 -8.02 -15.15 5.73
N VAL A 13 -9.34 -15.30 5.88
CA VAL A 13 -10.31 -14.21 5.72
C VAL A 13 -10.17 -13.18 6.85
N ALA A 14 -9.94 -13.62 8.08
CA ALA A 14 -9.78 -12.73 9.24
C ALA A 14 -8.47 -11.92 9.22
N ALA A 15 -7.45 -12.38 8.49
CA ALA A 15 -6.20 -11.63 8.27
C ALA A 15 -6.37 -10.47 7.27
N LEU A 16 -7.50 -10.40 6.56
CA LEU A 16 -7.80 -9.29 5.67
C LEU A 16 -8.27 -8.10 6.51
N ASP A 17 -7.46 -7.05 6.56
CA ASP A 17 -7.82 -5.78 7.20
C ASP A 17 -8.69 -4.96 6.25
N PHE A 18 -10.01 -5.14 6.34
CA PHE A 18 -10.99 -4.33 5.62
C PHE A 18 -11.49 -3.18 6.50
N ASN A 19 -10.71 -2.10 6.57
CA ASN A 19 -11.09 -0.87 7.27
C ASN A 19 -10.96 0.36 6.36
N TYR A 20 -11.48 1.50 6.82
CA TYR A 20 -11.27 2.77 6.16
C TYR A 20 -9.88 3.30 6.51
N HIS A 21 -8.99 3.36 5.53
CA HIS A 21 -7.66 3.93 5.70
C HIS A 21 -7.62 5.39 5.23
N HIS A 22 -7.23 6.30 6.11
CA HIS A 22 -6.95 7.67 5.70
C HIS A 22 -5.71 7.72 4.80
N THR A 23 -5.57 8.76 3.97
CA THR A 23 -4.51 8.88 2.95
C THR A 23 -3.10 8.56 3.48
N LYS A 24 -2.79 8.99 4.72
CA LYS A 24 -1.49 8.72 5.36
C LYS A 24 -1.26 7.23 5.64
N GLU A 25 -2.28 6.55 6.15
CA GLU A 25 -2.23 5.13 6.49
C GLU A 25 -2.10 4.29 5.22
N LEU A 26 -2.88 4.65 4.19
CA LEU A 26 -2.79 4.00 2.88
C LEU A 26 -1.41 4.21 2.23
N GLU A 27 -0.85 5.43 2.29
CA GLU A 27 0.51 5.67 1.77
C GLU A 27 1.57 4.86 2.52
N ALA A 28 1.47 4.76 3.84
CA ALA A 28 2.37 3.95 4.65
C ALA A 28 2.28 2.46 4.30
N PHE A 29 1.05 1.95 4.14
CA PHE A 29 0.79 0.58 3.72
C PHE A 29 1.42 0.28 2.35
N LEU A 30 1.17 1.12 1.33
CA LEU A 30 1.71 0.92 -0.01
C LEU A 30 3.24 0.94 -0.04
N LYS A 31 3.87 1.81 0.76
CA LYS A 31 5.33 1.84 0.91
C LYS A 31 5.87 0.56 1.55
N ALA A 32 5.18 0.03 2.55
CA ALA A 32 5.55 -1.24 3.19
C ALA A 32 5.46 -2.40 2.18
N VAL A 33 4.38 -2.49 1.41
CA VAL A 33 4.20 -3.53 0.38
C VAL A 33 5.31 -3.47 -0.67
N GLN A 34 5.66 -2.29 -1.18
CA GLN A 34 6.81 -2.16 -2.10
C GLN A 34 8.11 -2.63 -1.44
N ARG A 35 8.39 -2.20 -0.22
CA ARG A 35 9.63 -2.54 0.49
C ARG A 35 9.75 -4.06 0.67
N ASP A 36 8.67 -4.70 1.09
CA ASP A 36 8.66 -6.11 1.47
C ASP A 36 8.54 -7.05 0.24
N HIS A 37 8.09 -6.53 -0.90
CA HIS A 37 7.90 -7.27 -2.16
C HIS A 37 8.47 -6.55 -3.39
N SER A 38 9.66 -5.98 -3.28
CA SER A 38 10.29 -5.12 -4.31
C SER A 38 10.54 -5.82 -5.65
N ASN A 39 10.54 -7.16 -5.67
CA ASN A 39 10.69 -7.96 -6.87
C ASN A 39 9.42 -8.03 -7.75
N ILE A 40 8.24 -7.70 -7.18
CA ILE A 40 6.94 -7.79 -7.89
C ILE A 40 6.06 -6.55 -7.72
N ALA A 41 6.40 -5.62 -6.81
CA ALA A 41 5.64 -4.42 -6.54
C ALA A 41 6.49 -3.16 -6.80
N HIS A 42 5.92 -2.22 -7.58
CA HIS A 42 6.53 -0.93 -7.88
C HIS A 42 5.51 0.20 -7.64
N LEU A 43 5.73 1.00 -6.61
CA LEU A 43 4.92 2.14 -6.20
C LEU A 43 5.49 3.44 -6.77
N TYR A 44 4.65 4.16 -7.52
CA TYR A 44 4.98 5.48 -8.04
C TYR A 44 3.74 6.37 -8.04
N SER A 45 3.96 7.69 -8.08
CA SER A 45 2.87 8.65 -8.23
C SER A 45 2.67 9.01 -9.69
N ILE A 46 1.42 9.14 -10.12
CA ILE A 46 1.04 9.66 -11.44
C ILE A 46 0.76 11.18 -11.44
N GLY A 47 0.76 11.82 -10.27
CA GLY A 47 0.39 13.23 -10.15
C GLY A 47 0.12 13.67 -8.72
N LYS A 48 -0.49 14.85 -8.56
CA LYS A 48 -0.87 15.39 -7.25
C LYS A 48 -2.36 15.74 -7.27
N SER A 49 -3.04 15.53 -6.15
CA SER A 49 -4.40 16.03 -5.95
C SER A 49 -4.44 17.55 -5.92
N VAL A 50 -5.60 18.13 -6.25
CA VAL A 50 -5.84 19.59 -6.15
C VAL A 50 -5.68 20.07 -4.72
N GLN A 51 -6.24 19.32 -3.78
CA GLN A 51 -6.00 19.54 -2.36
C GLN A 51 -4.65 18.91 -2.02
N VAL A 52 -3.61 19.73 -1.95
CA VAL A 52 -2.36 19.33 -1.31
C VAL A 52 -2.68 19.22 0.17
N GLY A 53 -2.93 17.99 0.64
CA GLY A 53 -2.89 17.73 2.08
C GLY A 53 -1.56 18.26 2.62
N SER A 54 -1.53 18.78 3.85
CA SER A 54 -0.40 19.50 4.49
C SER A 54 0.94 18.75 4.60
N TYR A 55 1.12 17.65 3.87
CA TYR A 55 2.30 16.81 3.81
C TYR A 55 2.65 16.61 2.35
N ALA A 56 3.77 17.21 1.93
CA ALA A 56 4.35 16.95 0.63
C ALA A 56 4.61 15.43 0.48
N PRO A 57 4.21 14.79 -0.62
CA PRO A 57 4.43 13.37 -0.82
C PRO A 57 5.93 13.04 -0.76
N SER A 58 6.37 12.23 0.21
CA SER A 58 7.79 11.82 0.35
C SER A 58 8.30 11.04 -0.87
N ILE A 59 7.41 10.59 -1.74
CA ILE A 59 7.71 9.93 -3.02
C ILE A 59 8.40 10.87 -4.03
N MET A 60 8.50 12.18 -3.75
CA MET A 60 9.34 13.11 -4.53
C MET A 60 10.86 12.85 -4.38
N HIS A 61 11.33 12.15 -3.34
CA HIS A 61 12.77 11.90 -3.21
C HIS A 61 13.35 11.01 -4.31
N SER A 62 12.53 10.24 -5.03
CA SER A 62 12.96 9.37 -6.13
C SER A 62 13.15 10.14 -7.46
N TRP A 63 12.39 11.22 -7.69
CA TRP A 63 12.38 11.92 -8.99
C TRP A 63 13.49 12.99 -9.13
N THR A 64 14.36 13.15 -8.14
CA THR A 64 15.46 14.14 -8.16
C THR A 64 16.85 13.53 -8.29
N LYS A 65 16.96 12.21 -8.43
CA LYS A 65 18.27 11.51 -8.37
C LYS A 65 18.53 10.54 -9.54
N GLY A 66 17.98 10.82 -10.72
CA GLY A 66 18.07 9.96 -11.90
C GLY A 66 18.43 10.65 -13.22
N GLU A 67 18.87 11.92 -13.20
CA GLU A 67 19.37 12.63 -14.39
C GLU A 67 20.78 13.18 -14.11
N THR A 68 21.79 12.33 -14.31
CA THR A 68 23.11 12.62 -14.90
C THR A 68 23.79 11.30 -15.23
#